data_AF-C1LSN1-F1
#
_entry.id   AF-C1LSN1-F1
#
_cell.length_a   1.000
_cell.length_b   1.000
_cell.length_c   1.000
_cell.angle_alpha   90.00
_cell.angle_beta   90.00
_cell.angle_gamma   90.00
#
_symmetry.space_group_name_H-M   'P 1'
#
loop_
_entity.id
_entity.type
_entity.pdbx_description
1 polymer ?
#
loop_
_entity_poly.entity_id
_entity_poly.type
_entity_poly.pdbx_seq_one_letter_code
_entity_poly.pdbx_strand_id
1 'polypeptide(L)' 'MHGRNNGKKDKAMNILKHTFEIIHLLSGENPTHVLVNAVLNSGAREDSTRIDRGGTLRRQAVDVSPVT' A
#
# COMPACT_ATOMS: atom_id res chain seq x y z
N MET A 1 -10.76 14.45 -5.40
CA MET A 1 -12.02 13.71 -5.17
C MET A 1 -12.00 12.45 -6.05
N HIS A 2 -11.74 11.25 -5.50
CA HIS A 2 -11.57 9.99 -6.26
C HIS A 2 -12.80 9.07 -6.19
N GLY A 3 -14.03 9.60 -6.33
CA GLY A 3 -15.26 8.81 -6.12
C GLY A 3 -15.70 7.93 -7.30
N ARG A 4 -15.17 8.13 -8.52
CA ARG A 4 -15.69 7.53 -9.77
C ARG A 4 -15.60 6.00 -9.84
N ASN A 5 -14.72 5.41 -9.04
CA ASN A 5 -14.47 3.96 -9.01
C ASN A 5 -14.96 3.28 -7.73
N ASN A 6 -15.58 4.01 -6.80
CA ASN A 6 -16.12 3.43 -5.57
C ASN A 6 -17.17 2.35 -5.90
N GLY A 7 -17.11 1.22 -5.19
CA GLY A 7 -18.03 0.09 -5.37
C GLY A 7 -17.77 -0.81 -6.58
N LYS A 8 -16.86 -0.46 -7.50
CA LYS A 8 -16.60 -1.23 -8.73
C LYS A 8 -15.57 -2.35 -8.52
N LYS A 9 -15.90 -3.31 -7.65
CA LYS A 9 -15.01 -4.44 -7.29
C LYS A 9 -14.64 -5.30 -8.50
N ASP A 10 -15.59 -5.58 -9.39
CA ASP A 10 -15.34 -6.41 -10.58
C ASP A 10 -14.30 -5.78 -11.51
N LYS A 11 -14.34 -4.44 -11.66
CA LYS A 11 -13.34 -3.71 -12.43
C LYS A 11 -11.95 -3.85 -11.81
N ALA A 12 -11.84 -3.73 -10.48
CA ALA A 12 -10.57 -3.90 -9.79
C ALA A 12 -10.03 -5.34 -9.91
N MET A 13 -10.91 -6.34 -9.78
CA MET A 13 -10.54 -7.75 -9.95
C MET A 13 -10.04 -8.06 -11.36
N ASN A 14 -10.65 -7.48 -12.40
CA ASN A 14 -10.18 -7.67 -13.77
C ASN A 14 -8.79 -7.04 -13.99
N ILE A 15 -8.52 -5.87 -13.41
CA ILE A 15 -7.18 -5.25 -13.46
C ILE A 15 -6.15 -6.18 -12.79
N LEU A 16 -6.44 -6.68 -11.59
CA LEU A 16 -5.53 -7.56 -10.85
C LEU A 16 -5.21 -8.86 -11.61
N LYS A 17 -6.21 -9.47 -12.28
CA LYS A 17 -6.00 -10.67 -13.10
C LYS A 17 -4.95 -10.43 -14.19
N HIS A 18 -5.12 -9.36 -14.98
CA HIS A 18 -4.17 -9.02 -16.03
C HIS A 18 -2.80 -8.64 -15.48
N THR A 19 -2.73 -7.95 -14.33
CA THR A 19 -1.46 -7.63 -13.68
C THR A 19 -0.70 -8.90 -13.27
N PHE A 20 -1.38 -9.90 -12.71
CA PHE A 20 -0.74 -11.16 -12.32
C PHE A 20 -0.24 -11.97 -13.52
N GLU A 21 -0.97 -11.96 -14.64
CA GLU A 21 -0.51 -12.55 -15.91
C GLU A 21 0.76 -11.85 -16.41
N ILE A 22 0.79 -10.51 -16.39
CA ILE A 22 1.97 -9.73 -16.79
C ILE A 22 3.17 -10.06 -15.89
N ILE A 23 2.97 -10.10 -14.57
CA ILE A 23 4.05 -10.44 -13.62
C ILE A 23 4.60 -11.83 -13.91
N HIS A 24 3.73 -12.82 -14.16
CA HIS A 24 4.17 -14.17 -14.47
C HIS A 24 4.95 -14.24 -15.79
N LEU A 25 4.49 -13.55 -16.84
CA LEU A 25 5.18 -13.51 -18.13
C LEU A 25 6.53 -12.79 -18.07
N LEU A 26 6.67 -11.76 -17.24
CA LEU A 26 7.90 -10.98 -17.12
C LEU A 26 8.94 -11.64 -16.22
N SER A 27 8.52 -12.19 -15.09
CA SER A 27 9.43 -12.74 -14.06
C SER A 27 9.63 -14.26 -14.17
N GLY A 28 8.68 -14.99 -14.74
CA GLY A 28 8.63 -16.45 -14.70
C GLY A 28 8.32 -17.04 -13.31
N GLU A 29 8.13 -16.19 -12.30
CA GLU A 29 7.87 -16.58 -10.91
C GLU A 29 6.36 -16.64 -10.62
N ASN A 30 6.01 -17.15 -9.44
CA ASN A 30 4.64 -17.11 -8.96
C ASN A 30 4.25 -15.65 -8.62
N PRO A 31 3.26 -15.05 -9.30
CA PRO A 31 2.89 -13.66 -9.10
C PRO A 31 2.41 -13.34 -7.67
N THR A 32 1.86 -14.31 -6.95
CA THR A 32 1.48 -14.13 -5.54
C THR A 32 2.70 -13.95 -4.64
N HIS A 33 3.79 -14.68 -4.90
CA HIS A 33 5.03 -14.54 -4.14
C HIS A 33 5.66 -13.16 -4.37
N VAL A 34 5.70 -12.72 -5.64
CA VAL A 34 6.16 -11.38 -6.02
C VAL A 34 5.34 -10.30 -5.33
N LEU A 35 4.01 -10.44 -5.27
CA LEU A 35 3.14 -9.49 -4.56
C LEU A 35 3.45 -9.44 -3.06
N VAL A 36 3.63 -10.58 -2.40
CA VAL A 36 3.97 -10.62 -0.96
C VAL A 36 5.29 -9.91 -0.70
N ASN A 37 6.30 -10.17 -1.51
CA ASN A 37 7.60 -9.50 -1.40
C ASN A 37 7.48 -7.98 -1.66
N ALA A 38 6.64 -7.56 -2.60
CA ALA A 38 6.37 -6.15 -2.84
C ALA A 38 5.73 -5.47 -1.61
N VAL A 39 4.75 -6.12 -0.98
CA VAL A 39 4.10 -5.60 0.24
C VAL A 39 5.11 -5.48 1.38
N LEU A 40 5.91 -6.52 1.63
CA LEU A 40 6.95 -6.53 2.67
C LEU A 40 7.94 -5.38 2.51
N ASN A 41 8.35 -5.08 1.28
CA ASN A 41 9.33 -4.02 1.00
C ASN A 41 8.71 -2.61 0.92
N SER A 42 7.37 -2.50 0.83
CA SER A 42 6.67 -1.22 0.73
C SER A 42 6.33 -0.57 2.07
N GLY A 43 6.34 -1.34 3.17
CA GLY A 43 5.92 -0.86 4.48
C GLY A 43 6.88 0.20 5.05
N ALA A 44 6.35 1.39 5.35
CA ALA A 44 7.10 2.43 6.07
C ALA A 44 7.33 2.00 7.52
N ARG A 45 8.55 2.22 8.04
CA ARG A 45 8.92 1.88 9.42
C ARG A 45 8.60 2.99 10.42
N GLU A 46 8.63 4.23 9.98
CA GLU A 46 8.44 5.42 10.80
C GLU A 46 7.46 6.38 10.11
N ASP A 47 6.67 7.10 10.91
CA ASP A 47 5.82 8.20 10.46
C ASP A 47 5.93 9.40 11.42
N SER A 48 5.45 10.58 10.99
CA SER A 48 5.50 11.81 11.76
C SER A 48 4.11 12.23 12.26
N THR A 49 3.87 12.06 13.55
CA THR A 49 2.62 12.51 14.17
C THR A 49 2.68 13.98 14.55
N ARG A 50 1.56 14.66 14.35
CA ARG A 50 1.36 16.04 14.78
C ARG A 50 1.00 16.05 16.26
N ILE A 51 1.87 16.60 17.09
CA ILE A 51 1.65 16.72 18.54
C ILE A 51 1.57 18.21 18.89
N ASP A 52 0.52 18.58 19.61
CA ASP A 52 0.32 19.92 20.16
C ASP A 52 0.52 19.89 21.68
N ARG A 53 1.23 20.90 22.19
CA ARG A 53 1.26 21.26 23.60
C ARG A 53 1.28 22.78 23.70
N GLY A 54 0.22 23.36 24.28
CA GLY A 54 0.18 24.77 24.63
C GLY A 54 0.28 25.74 23.45
N GLY A 55 -0.28 25.40 22.28
CA GLY A 55 -0.37 26.31 21.13
C GLY A 55 0.85 26.31 20.21
N THR A 56 1.84 25.45 20.45
CA THR A 56 2.95 25.22 19.52
C THR A 56 2.85 23.83 18.91
N LEU A 57 2.91 23.81 17.58
CA LEU A 57 2.82 22.57 16.82
C LEU A 57 4.20 22.00 16.53
N ARG A 58 4.39 20.72 16.84
CA ARG A 58 5.59 19.98 16.46
C ARG A 58 5.25 18.64 15.81
N ARG A 59 6.11 18.19 14.91
CA ARG A 59 6.07 16.82 14.38
C ARG A 59 7.01 15.97 15.22
N GLN A 60 6.52 14.83 15.68
CA GLN A 60 7.32 13.85 16.40
C GLN A 60 7.35 12.55 15.60
N ALA A 61 8.54 11.97 15.44
CA ALA A 61 8.70 10.65 14.85
C ALA A 61 8.07 9.60 15.77
N VAL A 62 7.29 8.71 15.19
CA VAL A 62 6.66 7.57 15.85
C VAL A 62 6.83 6.33 14.97
N ASP A 63 6.87 5.17 15.61
CA ASP A 63 6.88 3.89 14.91
C ASP A 63 5.49 3.57 14.35
N VAL A 64 5.47 2.86 13.22
CA VAL A 64 4.23 2.46 12.54
C VAL A 64 3.83 1.04 12.96
N SER A 65 2.52 0.81 13.15
CA SER A 65 1.97 -0.51 13.46
C SER A 65 2.16 -1.48 12.28
N PRO A 66 2.31 -2.80 12.50
CA PRO A 66 2.44 -3.79 11.42
C PRO A 66 1.18 -3.98 10.56
N VAL A 67 0.03 -3.40 10.95
CA VAL A 67 -1.25 -3.51 10.22
C VAL A 67 -1.31 -2.43 9.13
N THR A 68 -0.35 -2.48 8.22
CA THR A 68 -0.28 -1.62 7.04
C THR A 68 -1.01 -2.24 5.86
#